data_AF-A0A6A3GCS1-F1
#
_entry.id   AF-A0A6A3GCS1-F1
#
_cell.length_a   1.000
_cell.length_b   1.000
_cell.length_c   1.000
_cell.angle_alpha   90.00
_cell.angle_beta   90.00
_cell.angle_gamma   90.00
#
_symmetry.space_group_name_H-M   'P 1'
#
loop_
_entity.id
_entity.type
_entity.pdbx_description
1 polymer ?
#
loop_
_entity_poly.entity_id
_entity_poly.type
_entity_poly.pdbx_seq_one_letter_code
_entity_poly.pdbx_strand_id
1 'polypeptide(L)'
;MGKFRDIIHRLWEAWEAVQVETQGRYSVERISRLNIYMKNVTNRRVAAICLFASLPCLILAVMVEAVPLAPPEDGVRANWVFLIRFGFVTGLMVGSMVFQMGKNVPALVVKTRHVITIAILTALAAVATLFAV
;
A
#
# COMPACT_ATOMS: atom_id res chain seq x y z
N MET A 1 36.24 -5.02 -34.40
CA MET A 1 35.48 -5.92 -33.51
C MET A 1 35.38 -5.44 -32.05
N GLY A 2 36.34 -4.66 -31.50
CA GLY A 2 36.28 -4.18 -30.10
C GLY A 2 35.11 -3.24 -29.77
N LYS A 3 34.84 -2.23 -30.61
CA LYS A 3 33.77 -1.23 -30.38
C LYS A 3 32.37 -1.82 -30.20
N PHE A 4 32.06 -2.93 -30.87
CA PHE A 4 30.75 -3.57 -30.77
C PHE A 4 30.55 -4.25 -29.41
N ARG A 5 31.62 -4.85 -28.88
CA ARG A 5 31.64 -5.46 -27.54
C ARG A 5 31.46 -4.40 -26.46
N ASP A 6 32.08 -3.23 -26.64
CA ASP A 6 31.95 -2.12 -25.70
C ASP A 6 30.54 -1.52 -25.68
N ILE A 7 29.89 -1.43 -26.85
CA ILE A 7 28.49 -0.99 -26.96
C ILE A 7 27.55 -1.99 -26.28
N ILE A 8 27.75 -3.29 -26.50
CA ILE A 8 26.95 -4.33 -25.84
C ILE A 8 27.12 -4.26 -24.32
N HIS A 9 28.35 -4.08 -23.83
CA HIS A 9 28.59 -3.94 -22.39
C HIS A 9 27.88 -2.73 -21.79
N ARG A 10 27.92 -1.58 -22.46
CA ARG A 10 27.23 -0.36 -22.00
C ARG A 10 25.72 -0.50 -22.03
N LEU A 11 25.18 -1.16 -23.06
CA LEU A 11 23.75 -1.46 -23.15
C LEU A 11 23.32 -2.45 -22.07
N TRP A 12 24.17 -3.43 -21.74
CA TRP A 12 23.93 -4.39 -20.67
C TRP A 12 23.95 -3.72 -19.29
N GLU A 13 24.92 -2.85 -19.02
CA GLU A 13 24.97 -2.07 -17.77
C GLU A 13 23.79 -1.10 -17.64
N ALA A 14 23.40 -0.44 -18.74
CA ALA A 14 22.22 0.42 -18.76
C ALA A 14 20.92 -0.40 -18.55
N TRP A 15 20.85 -1.60 -19.12
CA TRP A 15 19.73 -2.52 -18.95
C TRP A 15 19.62 -3.03 -17.51
N GLU A 16 20.72 -3.47 -16.92
CA GLU A 16 20.79 -3.89 -15.52
C GLU A 16 20.45 -2.74 -14.55
N ALA A 17 20.83 -1.51 -14.88
CA ALA A 17 20.50 -0.32 -14.08
C ALA A 17 19.00 0.05 -14.17
N VAL A 18 18.35 -0.21 -15.31
CA VAL A 18 16.92 0.02 -15.55
C VAL A 18 16.05 -1.09 -14.96
N GLN A 19 16.58 -2.30 -14.77
CA GLN A 19 15.84 -3.40 -14.17
C GLN A 19 15.50 -3.07 -12.71
N VAL A 20 14.26 -2.66 -12.48
CA VAL A 20 13.72 -2.38 -11.13
C VAL A 20 13.80 -3.62 -10.22
N GLU A 21 13.87 -4.82 -10.82
CA GLU A 21 14.02 -6.10 -10.12
C GLU A 21 15.39 -6.28 -9.42
N THR A 22 16.47 -5.68 -9.95
CA THR A 22 17.84 -5.77 -9.37
C THR A 22 18.13 -4.68 -8.35
N GLN A 23 17.35 -3.60 -8.33
CA GLN A 23 17.43 -2.47 -7.38
C GLN A 23 17.01 -2.83 -5.94
N GLY A 24 16.72 -4.11 -5.67
CA GLY A 24 16.41 -4.63 -4.33
C GLY A 24 16.97 -6.02 -4.11
N ARG A 25 18.30 -6.21 -4.24
CA ARG A 25 19.10 -7.43 -3.95
C ARG A 25 18.28 -8.66 -3.54
N TYR A 26 17.60 -9.29 -4.49
CA TYR A 26 16.99 -10.60 -4.26
C TYR A 26 18.12 -11.62 -4.25
N SER A 27 18.49 -12.11 -3.07
CA SER A 27 19.51 -13.16 -2.97
C SER A 27 18.97 -14.45 -3.62
N VAL A 28 19.85 -15.21 -4.27
CA VAL A 28 19.52 -16.48 -4.94
C VAL A 28 18.85 -17.43 -3.95
N GLU A 29 19.25 -17.38 -2.69
CA GLU A 29 18.65 -18.14 -1.59
C GLU A 29 17.17 -17.80 -1.35
N ARG A 30 16.73 -16.56 -1.54
CA ARG A 30 15.32 -16.16 -1.37
C ARG A 30 14.44 -16.74 -2.48
N ILE A 31 14.92 -16.70 -3.72
CA ILE A 31 14.23 -17.28 -4.87
C ILE A 31 14.16 -18.80 -4.76
N SER A 32 15.26 -19.44 -4.35
CA SER A 32 15.31 -20.89 -4.10
C SER A 32 14.29 -21.32 -3.03
N ARG A 33 14.22 -20.59 -1.91
CA ARG A 33 13.21 -20.83 -0.85
C ARG A 33 11.78 -20.67 -1.35
N LEU A 34 11.51 -19.64 -2.17
CA LEU A 34 10.18 -19.45 -2.75
C LEU A 34 9.79 -20.62 -3.66
N ASN A 35 10.72 -21.11 -4.48
CA ASN A 35 10.47 -22.27 -5.35
C ASN A 35 10.16 -23.55 -4.55
N ILE A 36 10.90 -23.80 -3.47
CA ILE A 36 10.63 -24.92 -2.56
C ILE A 36 9.25 -24.77 -1.90
N TYR A 37 8.89 -23.55 -1.50
CA TYR A 37 7.57 -23.26 -0.92
C TYR A 37 6.45 -23.53 -1.94
N MET A 38 6.57 -23.03 -3.17
CA MET A 38 5.57 -23.23 -4.22
C MET A 38 5.35 -24.71 -4.57
N LYS A 39 6.39 -25.54 -4.51
CA LYS A 39 6.28 -26.99 -4.77
C LYS A 39 5.59 -27.77 -3.65
N ASN A 40 5.69 -27.30 -2.41
CA ASN A 40 5.20 -28.01 -1.22
C ASN A 40 3.93 -27.39 -0.62
N VAL A 41 3.41 -26.30 -1.17
CA VAL A 41 2.23 -25.61 -0.62
C VAL A 41 0.95 -26.35 -1.00
N THR A 42 0.06 -26.55 -0.03
CA THR A 42 -1.27 -27.11 -0.26
C THR A 42 -2.26 -26.03 -0.67
N ASN A 43 -3.17 -26.32 -1.62
CA ASN A 43 -4.24 -25.39 -2.03
C ASN A 43 -5.06 -24.83 -0.86
N ARG A 44 -5.33 -25.65 0.17
CA ARG A 44 -6.03 -25.21 1.39
C ARG A 44 -5.27 -24.12 2.15
N ARG A 45 -3.94 -24.22 2.21
CA ARG A 45 -3.08 -23.23 2.87
C ARG A 45 -3.08 -21.91 2.09
N VAL A 46 -3.03 -21.97 0.76
CA VAL A 46 -3.12 -20.78 -0.09
C VAL A 46 -4.48 -20.11 0.07
N ALA A 47 -5.58 -20.88 -0.01
CA ALA A 47 -6.94 -20.36 0.17
C ALA A 47 -7.12 -19.73 1.56
N ALA A 48 -6.61 -20.36 2.61
CA ALA A 48 -6.61 -19.79 3.95
C ALA A 48 -5.84 -18.47 4.01
N ILE A 49 -4.62 -18.40 3.46
CA ILE A 49 -3.83 -17.16 3.44
C ILE A 49 -4.58 -16.05 2.70
N CYS A 50 -5.18 -16.33 1.54
CA CYS A 50 -5.96 -15.35 0.79
C CYS A 50 -7.17 -14.87 1.59
N LEU A 51 -7.91 -15.78 2.23
CA LEU A 51 -9.05 -15.43 3.07
C LEU A 51 -8.62 -14.56 4.26
N PHE A 52 -7.60 -15.01 5.01
CA PHE A 52 -7.08 -14.28 6.17
C PHE A 52 -6.39 -12.96 5.81
N ALA A 53 -5.87 -12.79 4.60
CA ALA A 53 -5.32 -11.52 4.16
C ALA A 53 -6.42 -10.46 3.93
N SER A 54 -7.58 -10.87 3.42
CA SER A 54 -8.71 -9.97 3.15
C SER A 54 -9.60 -9.72 4.36
N LEU A 55 -9.68 -10.66 5.31
CA LEU A 55 -10.55 -10.57 6.48
C LEU A 55 -10.36 -9.31 7.34
N PRO A 56 -9.12 -8.89 7.71
CA PRO A 56 -8.91 -7.69 8.51
C PRO A 56 -9.47 -6.42 7.84
N CYS A 57 -9.30 -6.31 6.52
CA CYS A 57 -9.83 -5.20 5.73
C CYS A 57 -11.38 -5.22 5.74
N LEU A 58 -11.97 -6.41 5.56
CA LEU A 58 -13.42 -6.57 5.56
C LEU A 58 -14.04 -6.26 6.93
N ILE A 59 -13.42 -6.72 8.01
CA ILE A 59 -13.86 -6.41 9.38
C ILE A 59 -13.82 -4.91 9.63
N LEU A 60 -12.73 -4.23 9.26
CA LEU A 60 -12.62 -2.78 9.40
C LEU A 60 -13.68 -2.05 8.59
N ALA A 61 -13.95 -2.48 7.35
CA ALA A 61 -14.99 -1.88 6.52
C ALA A 61 -16.38 -2.05 7.15
N VAL A 62 -16.72 -3.25 7.64
CA VAL A 62 -17.99 -3.49 8.33
C VAL A 62 -18.11 -2.66 9.61
N MET A 63 -17.04 -2.55 10.41
CA MET A 63 -17.05 -1.71 11.62
C MET A 63 -17.28 -0.23 11.30
N VAL A 64 -16.73 0.26 10.18
CA VAL A 64 -16.92 1.63 9.69
C VAL A 64 -18.36 1.85 9.20
N GLU A 65 -18.94 0.88 8.47
CA GLU A 65 -20.31 0.97 7.92
C GLU A 65 -21.40 0.74 8.97
N ALA A 66 -21.13 -0.05 10.01
CA ALA A 66 -22.11 -0.39 11.05
C ALA A 66 -22.47 0.80 11.96
N VAL A 67 -21.73 1.91 11.88
CA VAL A 67 -22.01 3.10 12.67
C VAL A 67 -23.25 3.81 12.09
N PRO A 68 -24.32 4.02 12.87
CA PRO A 68 -25.54 4.64 12.38
C PRO A 68 -25.30 6.10 12.02
N LEU A 69 -25.77 6.52 10.84
CA LEU A 69 -25.75 7.90 10.38
C LEU A 69 -27.15 8.51 10.49
N ALA A 70 -27.21 9.79 10.84
CA ALA A 70 -28.44 10.58 10.79
C ALA A 70 -28.85 10.88 9.33
N PRO A 71 -30.11 11.28 9.08
CA PRO A 71 -30.57 11.70 7.76
C PRO A 71 -29.66 12.79 7.16
N PRO A 72 -29.35 12.74 5.85
CA PRO A 72 -28.44 13.69 5.21
C PRO A 72 -28.99 15.13 5.18
N GLU A 73 -30.29 15.29 5.37
CA GLU A 73 -31.02 16.55 5.44
C GLU A 73 -30.70 17.40 6.69
N ASP A 74 -30.22 16.78 7.77
CA ASP A 74 -29.79 17.49 8.98
C ASP A 74 -28.39 18.14 8.85
N GLY A 75 -27.72 17.90 7.72
CA GLY A 75 -26.43 18.49 7.37
C GLY A 75 -25.23 17.95 8.16
N VAL A 76 -24.05 18.48 7.82
CA VAL A 76 -22.75 17.98 8.30
C VAL A 76 -22.56 18.17 9.81
N ARG A 77 -23.17 19.21 10.40
CA ARG A 77 -23.05 19.51 11.83
C ARG A 77 -23.84 18.53 12.71
N ALA A 78 -24.99 18.05 12.25
CA ALA A 78 -25.74 17.00 12.94
C ALA A 78 -25.05 15.64 12.81
N ASN A 79 -24.38 15.40 11.68
CA ASN A 79 -23.71 14.15 11.37
C ASN A 79 -22.19 14.18 11.68
N TRP A 80 -21.80 14.61 12.87
CA TRP A 80 -20.38 14.66 13.27
C TRP A 80 -19.69 13.28 13.23
N VAL A 81 -20.45 12.21 13.44
CA VAL A 81 -20.00 10.82 13.37
C VAL A 81 -19.52 10.47 11.95
N PHE A 82 -20.19 10.99 10.92
CA PHE A 82 -19.75 10.84 9.54
C PHE A 82 -18.40 11.49 9.27
N LEU A 83 -18.11 12.65 9.86
CA LEU A 83 -16.80 13.32 9.70
C LEU A 83 -15.67 12.47 10.28
N ILE A 84 -15.87 11.86 11.45
CA ILE A 84 -14.88 10.96 12.06
C ILE A 84 -14.67 9.73 11.18
N ARG A 85 -15.76 9.11 10.72
CA ARG A 85 -15.73 7.96 9.83
C ARG A 85 -14.96 8.27 8.54
N PHE A 86 -15.29 9.39 7.91
CA PHE A 86 -14.65 9.86 6.68
C PHE A 86 -13.16 10.14 6.87
N GLY A 87 -12.79 10.85 7.95
CA GLY A 87 -11.40 11.12 8.29
C GLY A 87 -10.60 9.86 8.56
N PHE A 88 -11.17 8.91 9.31
CA PHE A 88 -10.53 7.63 9.62
C PHE A 88 -10.27 6.79 8.37
N VAL A 89 -11.26 6.63 7.49
CA VAL A 89 -11.12 5.90 6.23
C VAL A 89 -10.10 6.58 5.31
N THR A 90 -10.17 7.91 5.18
CA THR A 90 -9.23 8.68 4.36
C THR A 90 -7.80 8.51 4.86
N GLY A 91 -7.58 8.60 6.17
CA GLY A 91 -6.27 8.39 6.79
C GLY A 91 -5.71 6.99 6.54
N LEU A 92 -6.53 5.95 6.72
CA LEU A 92 -6.13 4.56 6.43
C LEU A 92 -5.78 4.35 4.95
N MET A 93 -6.60 4.88 4.04
CA MET A 93 -6.38 4.77 2.60
C MET A 93 -5.06 5.44 2.19
N VAL A 94 -4.85 6.70 2.57
CA VAL A 94 -3.63 7.45 2.24
C VAL A 94 -2.40 6.84 2.91
N GLY A 95 -2.50 6.45 4.18
CA GLY A 95 -1.41 5.81 4.91
C GLY A 95 -0.98 4.49 4.25
N SER A 96 -1.95 3.64 3.87
CA SER A 96 -1.67 2.38 3.17
C SER A 96 -1.04 2.61 1.79
N MET A 97 -1.48 3.63 1.05
CA MET A 97 -0.94 4.01 -0.25
C MET A 97 0.53 4.44 -0.13
N VAL A 98 0.84 5.35 0.80
CA VAL A 98 2.20 5.86 1.03
C VAL A 98 3.13 4.76 1.55
N PHE A 99 2.62 3.87 2.42
CA PHE A 99 3.37 2.72 2.88
C PHE A 99 3.72 1.77 1.73
N GLN A 100 2.75 1.44 0.86
CA GLN A 100 2.97 0.60 -0.31
C GLN A 100 3.96 1.24 -1.28
N MET A 101 3.85 2.56 -1.51
CA MET A 101 4.78 3.31 -2.35
C MET A 101 6.22 3.22 -1.84
N GLY A 102 6.44 3.37 -0.54
CA GLY A 102 7.76 3.20 0.08
C GLY A 102 8.31 1.76 0.05
N LYS A 103 7.45 0.76 -0.13
CA LYS A 103 7.87 -0.65 -0.30
C LYS A 103 8.17 -1.01 -1.75
N ASN A 104 7.43 -0.42 -2.69
CA ASN A 104 7.55 -0.72 -4.12
C ASN A 104 8.64 0.12 -4.81
N VAL A 105 9.02 1.27 -4.24
CA VAL A 105 10.04 2.16 -4.80
C VAL A 105 11.31 2.12 -3.92
N PRO A 106 12.37 1.40 -4.32
CA PRO A 106 13.59 1.26 -3.51
C PRO A 106 14.30 2.59 -3.22
N ALA A 107 14.18 3.56 -4.13
CA ALA A 107 14.76 4.89 -3.98
C ALA A 107 14.03 5.75 -2.93
N LEU A 108 12.81 5.38 -2.52
CA LEU A 108 11.97 6.17 -1.63
C LEU A 108 11.96 5.56 -0.23
N VAL A 109 12.87 6.03 0.63
CA VAL A 109 12.95 5.59 2.03
C VAL A 109 11.87 6.26 2.88
N VAL A 110 10.65 5.72 2.79
CA VAL A 110 9.52 6.19 3.58
C VAL A 110 9.61 5.61 5.00
N LYS A 111 10.06 6.43 5.97
CA LYS A 111 9.96 6.09 7.39
C LYS A 111 8.49 6.06 7.83
N THR A 112 8.14 5.17 8.76
CA THR A 112 6.79 5.03 9.31
C THR A 112 6.22 6.35 9.87
N ARG A 113 7.09 7.22 10.43
CA ARG A 113 6.68 8.54 10.92
C ARG A 113 6.08 9.41 9.81
N HIS A 114 6.67 9.40 8.61
CA HIS A 114 6.16 10.17 7.47
C HIS A 114 4.80 9.64 7.01
N VAL A 115 4.62 8.32 7.01
CA VAL A 115 3.33 7.70 6.67
C VAL A 115 2.23 8.20 7.61
N ILE A 116 2.50 8.17 8.93
CA ILE A 116 1.54 8.60 9.95
C ILE A 116 1.26 10.10 9.82
N THR A 117 2.27 10.94 9.64
CA THR A 117 2.07 12.39 9.50
C THR A 117 1.27 12.73 8.25
N ILE A 118 1.56 12.10 7.11
CA ILE A 118 0.84 12.36 5.86
C ILE A 118 -0.61 11.88 6.01
N ALA A 119 -0.85 10.69 6.55
CA ALA A 119 -2.19 10.16 6.76
C ALA A 119 -3.04 11.09 7.66
N ILE A 120 -2.48 11.58 8.77
CA ILE A 120 -3.18 12.49 9.69
C ILE A 120 -3.46 13.83 9.03
N LEU A 121 -2.46 14.44 8.37
CA LEU A 121 -2.61 15.74 7.73
C LEU A 121 -3.66 15.69 6.60
N THR A 122 -3.63 14.65 5.77
CA THR A 122 -4.62 14.47 4.70
C THR A 122 -6.01 14.20 5.25
N ALA A 123 -6.14 13.39 6.30
CA ALA A 123 -7.43 13.16 6.95
C ALA A 123 -8.03 14.46 7.53
N LEU A 124 -7.23 15.26 8.24
CA LEU A 124 -7.66 16.54 8.79
C LEU A 124 -8.05 17.53 7.70
N ALA A 125 -7.26 17.62 6.63
CA ALA A 125 -7.57 18.47 5.48
C ALA A 125 -8.88 18.06 4.81
N ALA A 126 -9.10 16.76 4.59
CA ALA A 126 -10.31 16.25 3.96
C ALA A 126 -11.57 16.50 4.82
N VAL A 127 -11.46 16.31 6.14
CA VAL A 127 -12.54 16.65 7.09
C VAL A 127 -12.82 18.16 7.08
N ALA A 128 -11.78 18.99 7.10
CA ALA A 128 -11.92 20.45 7.05
C ALA A 128 -12.61 20.92 5.77
N THR A 129 -12.29 20.33 4.61
CA THR A 129 -12.96 20.67 3.34
C THR A 129 -14.43 20.30 3.34
N LEU A 130 -14.83 19.17 3.94
CA LEU A 130 -16.23 18.80 4.05
C LEU A 130 -16.99 19.66 5.06
N PHE A 131 -16.34 20.08 6.14
CA PHE A 131 -16.96 20.93 7.15
C PHE A 131 -17.15 22.38 6.67
N ALA A 132 -16.34 22.83 5.70
CA ALA A 132 -16.42 24.16 5.12
C ALA A 132 -17.54 24.33 4.06
N VAL A 133 -18.18 23.23 3.64
CA VAL A 133 -19.32 23.19 2.70
C VAL A 133 -20.63 23.15 3.47
#